data_AF-A0A818SIB8-F1
#
_entry.id   AF-A0A818SIB8-F1
#
_cell.length_a   1.000
_cell.length_b   1.000
_cell.length_c   1.000
_cell.angle_alpha   90.00
_cell.angle_beta   90.00
_cell.angle_gamma   90.00
#
_symmetry.space_group_name_H-M   'P 1'
#
loop_
_entity.id
_entity.type
_entity.pdbx_description
1 polymer ?
#
loop_
_entity_poly.entity_id
_entity_poly.type
_entity_poly.pdbx_seq_one_letter_code
_entity_poly.pdbx_strand_id
1 'polypeptide(L)'
;MSSDTIQRILPINGAFLRLMQPDQLEKLYELLELNRDYLREHIPGIDLIRTREDLQKRWITKKKNSLQFGLWLDELLVGRCRLTLDENSSSADIGYWLSKYHQGHGLMTASVKDLVQFAFEVWNVRRVEIHCGANNLKSRAIPERLGFINEGILPNDPVIPLRGCSADIHPNARWKQNGLTVAGGNEQGNGINQLSNPSGLHVDDDQTVYIADPPNHRIVEWKSGATSGQVVASGNEEGSGTHQLSRPLDVIVDKEREIASSSAIV
;
A
#
# COMPACT_ATOMS: atom_id res chain seq x y z
N MET A 1 -4.35 18.67 -25.84
CA MET A 1 -4.48 18.63 -24.37
C MET A 1 -3.17 19.15 -23.82
N SER A 2 -3.20 20.26 -23.07
CA SER A 2 -2.02 20.85 -22.45
C SER A 2 -1.31 19.80 -21.58
N SER A 3 0.03 19.77 -21.57
CA SER A 3 0.84 18.84 -20.78
C SER A 3 0.84 19.15 -19.29
N ASP A 4 -0.25 19.73 -18.79
CA ASP A 4 -0.37 20.24 -17.44
C ASP A 4 -0.64 19.09 -16.47
N THR A 5 0.47 18.60 -15.90
CA THR A 5 0.60 17.97 -14.58
C THR A 5 -0.53 17.03 -14.18
N ILE A 6 -0.44 15.76 -14.60
CA ILE A 6 -1.25 14.69 -14.01
C ILE A 6 -0.85 14.58 -12.53
N GLN A 7 -1.76 15.02 -11.65
CA GLN A 7 -1.71 14.80 -10.21
C GLN A 7 -2.88 13.92 -9.78
N ARG A 8 -2.60 12.92 -8.96
CA ARG A 8 -3.57 11.93 -8.49
C ARG A 8 -3.56 11.92 -6.96
N ILE A 9 -4.62 12.43 -6.36
CA ILE A 9 -4.75 12.53 -4.90
C ILE A 9 -5.00 11.14 -4.34
N LEU A 10 -4.25 10.77 -3.29
CA LEU A 10 -4.42 9.51 -2.60
C LEU A 10 -5.32 9.72 -1.38
N PRO A 11 -6.14 8.73 -0.99
CA PRO A 11 -7.08 8.85 0.14
C PRO A 11 -6.38 8.68 1.51
N ILE A 12 -5.13 9.15 1.65
CA ILE A 12 -4.33 9.02 2.87
C ILE A 12 -3.40 10.22 3.06
N ASN A 13 -3.44 10.82 4.26
CA ASN A 13 -2.46 11.77 4.79
C ASN A 13 -2.02 12.90 3.83
N GLY A 14 -2.90 13.44 3.00
CA GLY A 14 -2.53 14.50 2.04
C GLY A 14 -1.56 14.04 0.94
N ALA A 15 -1.36 12.73 0.78
CA ALA A 15 -0.42 12.19 -0.19
C ALA A 15 -0.98 12.26 -1.62
N PHE A 16 -0.10 12.43 -2.59
CA PHE A 16 -0.48 12.40 -4.01
C PHE A 16 0.65 11.87 -4.90
N LEU A 17 0.26 11.30 -6.03
CA LEU A 17 1.17 11.02 -7.13
C LEU A 17 1.18 12.20 -8.09
N ARG A 18 2.36 12.66 -8.51
CA ARG A 18 2.51 13.70 -9.53
C ARG A 18 3.49 13.26 -10.58
N LEU A 19 3.17 13.47 -11.85
CA LEU A 19 4.11 13.24 -12.94
C LEU A 19 5.36 14.10 -12.72
N MET A 20 6.51 13.44 -12.60
CA MET A 20 7.79 14.08 -12.32
C MET A 20 8.19 15.01 -13.48
N GLN A 21 8.58 16.22 -13.12
CA GLN A 21 9.09 17.23 -14.05
C GLN A 21 10.62 17.31 -14.00
N PRO A 22 11.30 17.77 -15.07
CA PRO A 22 12.77 17.82 -15.11
C PRO A 22 13.40 18.68 -14.00
N ASP A 23 12.74 19.75 -13.58
CA ASP A 23 13.16 20.64 -12.47
C ASP A 23 13.10 19.97 -11.09
N GLN A 24 12.37 18.85 -10.96
CA GLN A 24 12.25 18.08 -9.73
C GLN A 24 13.32 16.98 -9.60
N LEU A 25 14.19 16.81 -10.60
CA LEU A 25 15.26 15.80 -10.56
C LEU A 25 16.24 16.02 -9.40
N GLU A 26 16.42 17.26 -8.97
CA GLU A 26 17.27 17.60 -7.83
C GLU A 26 16.75 16.96 -6.54
N LYS A 27 15.46 17.14 -6.24
CA LYS A 27 14.77 16.51 -5.10
C LYS A 27 14.81 14.99 -5.18
N LEU A 28 14.66 14.43 -6.38
CA LEU A 28 14.74 12.99 -6.60
C LEU A 28 16.15 12.45 -6.30
N TYR A 29 17.18 13.16 -6.73
CA TYR A 29 18.56 12.77 -6.45
C TYR A 29 18.86 12.79 -4.95
N GLU A 30 18.47 13.85 -4.25
CA GLU A 30 18.63 13.97 -2.80
C GLU A 30 17.92 12.83 -2.05
N LEU A 31 16.70 12.50 -2.47
CA LEU A 31 15.95 11.38 -1.89
C LEU A 31 16.63 10.03 -2.14
N LEU A 32 17.19 9.83 -3.34
CA LEU A 32 17.95 8.62 -3.68
C LEU A 32 19.21 8.50 -2.82
N GLU A 33 19.99 9.58 -2.66
CA GLU A 33 21.18 9.58 -1.81
C GLU A 33 20.84 9.26 -0.35
N LEU A 34 19.82 9.92 0.20
CA LEU A 34 19.37 9.70 1.58
C LEU A 34 18.98 8.23 1.84
N ASN A 35 18.51 7.52 0.82
CA ASN A 35 18.03 6.15 0.93
C ASN A 35 18.92 5.13 0.24
N ARG A 36 20.09 5.51 -0.30
CA ARG A 36 20.89 4.68 -1.22
C ARG A 36 21.23 3.32 -0.65
N ASP A 37 21.73 3.26 0.58
CA ASP A 37 22.12 1.99 1.21
C ASP A 37 20.93 1.07 1.43
N TYR A 38 19.80 1.61 1.85
CA TYR A 38 18.55 0.87 2.00
C TYR A 38 18.02 0.37 0.65
N LEU A 39 18.06 1.23 -0.37
CA LEU A 39 17.51 0.91 -1.67
C LEU A 39 18.39 -0.03 -2.49
N ARG A 40 19.70 -0.14 -2.20
CA ARG A 40 20.62 -1.05 -2.90
C ARG A 40 20.18 -2.52 -2.84
N GLU A 41 19.54 -2.93 -1.76
CA GLU A 41 19.02 -4.28 -1.58
C GLU A 41 17.76 -4.57 -2.42
N HIS A 42 17.12 -3.53 -2.97
CA HIS A 42 15.77 -3.62 -3.52
C HIS A 42 15.61 -2.99 -4.91
N ILE A 43 16.49 -2.05 -5.27
CA ILE A 43 16.48 -1.33 -6.53
C ILE A 43 17.67 -1.78 -7.39
N PRO A 44 17.35 -2.51 -8.47
CA PRO A 44 18.29 -2.84 -9.53
C PRO A 44 19.07 -1.64 -10.04
N GLY A 45 20.41 -1.70 -10.00
CA GLY A 45 21.25 -0.71 -10.67
C GLY A 45 21.17 0.71 -10.07
N ILE A 46 20.77 0.86 -8.81
CA ILE A 46 20.83 2.17 -8.12
C ILE A 46 22.26 2.73 -8.05
N ASP A 47 23.26 1.86 -7.94
CA ASP A 47 24.68 2.24 -7.93
C ASP A 47 25.24 2.62 -9.31
N LEU A 48 24.41 2.51 -10.36
CA LEU A 48 24.69 3.08 -11.68
C LEU A 48 24.26 4.55 -11.78
N ILE A 49 23.61 5.10 -10.75
CA ILE A 49 23.29 6.53 -10.62
C ILE A 49 24.22 7.05 -9.55
N ARG A 50 25.38 7.63 -9.90
CA ARG A 50 26.38 8.10 -8.92
C ARG A 50 26.46 9.60 -8.83
N THR A 51 26.02 10.28 -9.88
CA THR A 51 26.00 11.75 -9.94
C THR A 51 24.65 12.26 -10.42
N ARG A 52 24.45 13.57 -10.29
CA ARG A 52 23.26 14.26 -10.80
C ARG A 52 23.15 14.11 -12.32
N GLU A 53 24.29 14.12 -13.01
CA GLU A 53 24.39 13.92 -14.46
C GLU A 53 23.97 12.50 -14.86
N ASP A 54 24.30 11.47 -14.07
CA ASP A 54 23.83 10.11 -14.33
C ASP A 54 22.30 10.02 -14.25
N LEU A 55 21.69 10.68 -13.27
CA LEU A 55 20.24 10.72 -13.11
C LEU A 55 19.59 11.48 -14.27
N GLN A 56 20.14 12.63 -14.65
CA GLN A 56 19.69 13.41 -15.81
C GLN A 56 19.78 12.60 -17.11
N LYS A 57 20.89 11.90 -17.32
CA LYS A 57 21.08 11.02 -18.49
C LYS A 57 20.04 9.92 -18.52
N ARG A 58 19.80 9.23 -17.41
CA ARG A 58 18.72 8.23 -17.29
C ARG A 58 17.34 8.81 -17.52
N TRP A 59 17.09 10.04 -17.09
CA TRP A 59 15.82 10.72 -17.28
C TRP A 59 15.54 11.01 -18.76
N ILE A 60 16.56 11.43 -19.52
CA ILE A 60 16.45 11.74 -20.95
C ILE A 60 16.34 10.46 -21.79
N THR A 61 17.04 9.38 -21.41
CA THR A 61 17.05 8.11 -22.15
C THR A 61 15.95 7.13 -21.74
N LYS A 62 15.06 7.52 -20.82
CA LYS A 62 13.94 6.67 -20.38
C LYS A 62 13.01 6.33 -21.56
N LYS A 63 12.35 5.17 -21.47
CA LYS A 63 11.34 4.77 -22.46
C LYS A 63 10.22 5.82 -22.53
N LYS A 64 9.84 6.24 -23.74
CA LYS A 64 8.78 7.24 -23.96
C LYS A 64 7.42 6.80 -23.43
N ASN A 65 7.17 5.50 -23.41
CA ASN A 65 5.95 4.88 -22.91
C ASN A 65 6.00 4.60 -21.38
N SER A 66 6.92 5.25 -20.66
CA SER A 66 7.06 5.13 -19.21
C SER A 66 6.78 6.45 -18.51
N LEU A 67 5.68 6.49 -17.77
CA LEU A 67 5.39 7.57 -16.83
C LEU A 67 6.17 7.37 -15.53
N GLN A 68 6.71 8.48 -15.01
CA GLN A 68 7.47 8.52 -13.77
C GLN A 68 6.73 9.44 -12.81
N PHE A 69 6.13 8.87 -11.77
CA PHE A 69 5.42 9.60 -10.73
C PHE A 69 6.29 9.75 -9.49
N GLY A 70 6.36 10.96 -8.96
CA GLY A 70 6.82 11.20 -7.60
C GLY A 70 5.67 10.94 -6.65
N LEU A 71 5.94 10.27 -5.53
CA LEU A 71 5.00 10.14 -4.43
C LEU A 71 5.31 11.23 -3.41
N TRP A 72 4.37 12.14 -3.22
CA TRP A 72 4.51 13.32 -2.40
C TRP A 72 3.63 13.22 -1.17
N LEU A 73 4.15 13.70 -0.04
CA LEU A 73 3.41 13.98 1.17
C LEU A 73 3.49 15.50 1.37
N ASP A 74 2.40 16.21 1.09
CA ASP A 74 2.43 17.66 0.90
C ASP A 74 3.54 18.08 -0.10
N GLU A 75 4.54 18.83 0.33
CA GLU A 75 5.67 19.29 -0.50
C GLU A 75 6.89 18.34 -0.48
N LEU A 76 6.84 17.29 0.33
CA LEU A 76 7.96 16.35 0.53
C LEU A 76 7.86 15.17 -0.44
N LEU A 77 8.89 14.99 -1.29
CA LEU A 77 9.02 13.79 -2.10
C LEU A 77 9.46 12.63 -1.21
N VAL A 78 8.65 11.57 -1.12
CA VAL A 78 8.89 10.42 -0.23
C VAL A 78 9.08 9.10 -0.97
N GLY A 79 8.86 9.07 -2.27
CA GLY A 79 9.09 7.87 -3.08
C GLY A 79 8.85 8.11 -4.57
N ARG A 80 8.88 7.03 -5.34
CA ARG A 80 8.63 7.07 -6.79
C ARG A 80 7.84 5.84 -7.22
N CYS A 81 6.92 6.05 -8.16
CA CYS A 81 6.27 4.99 -8.92
C CYS A 81 6.57 5.17 -10.41
N ARG A 82 6.78 4.07 -11.11
CA ARG A 82 6.92 3.98 -12.56
C ARG A 82 5.76 3.16 -13.07
N LEU A 83 5.12 3.64 -14.12
CA LEU A 83 4.12 2.91 -14.88
C LEU A 83 4.60 2.87 -16.34
N THR A 84 4.83 1.69 -16.89
CA THR A 84 5.34 1.49 -18.25
C THR A 84 4.37 0.67 -19.05
N LEU A 85 3.91 1.20 -20.18
CA LEU A 85 3.09 0.45 -21.13
C LEU A 85 3.97 -0.53 -21.90
N ASP A 86 3.56 -1.79 -21.99
CA ASP A 86 4.09 -2.73 -22.96
C ASP A 86 3.21 -2.75 -24.21
N GLU A 87 3.71 -2.11 -25.26
CA GLU A 87 3.02 -1.95 -26.54
C GLU A 87 2.82 -3.29 -27.26
N ASN A 88 3.60 -4.33 -26.93
CA ASN A 88 3.51 -5.63 -27.60
C ASN A 88 2.44 -6.54 -27.00
N SER A 89 2.16 -6.41 -25.70
CA SER A 89 1.32 -7.34 -24.95
C SER A 89 0.03 -6.73 -24.42
N SER A 90 -0.23 -5.43 -24.67
CA SER A 90 -1.38 -4.72 -24.12
C SER A 90 -1.41 -4.81 -22.59
N SER A 91 -0.23 -4.85 -21.96
CA SER A 91 -0.03 -4.88 -20.51
C SER A 91 0.66 -3.60 -20.03
N ALA A 92 0.67 -3.38 -18.72
CA ALA A 92 1.50 -2.36 -18.10
C ALA A 92 2.29 -2.92 -16.92
N ASP A 93 3.53 -2.49 -16.78
CA ASP A 93 4.40 -2.85 -15.66
C ASP A 93 4.50 -1.69 -14.67
N ILE A 94 4.34 -1.99 -13.38
CA ILE A 94 4.47 -1.04 -12.28
C ILE A 94 5.72 -1.37 -11.46
N GLY A 95 6.62 -0.38 -11.35
CA GLY A 95 7.76 -0.43 -10.45
C GLY A 95 7.71 0.69 -9.42
N TYR A 96 8.02 0.40 -8.17
CA TYR A 96 7.93 1.41 -7.11
C TYR A 96 9.01 1.26 -6.04
N TRP A 97 9.24 2.34 -5.31
CA TRP A 97 10.01 2.34 -4.08
C TRP A 97 9.60 3.52 -3.19
N LEU A 98 9.83 3.36 -1.89
CA LEU A 98 9.50 4.33 -0.86
C LEU A 98 10.70 4.56 0.04
N SER A 99 10.87 5.79 0.50
CA SER A 99 11.83 6.18 1.54
C SER A 99 11.73 5.25 2.75
N LYS A 100 12.88 4.90 3.35
CA LYS A 100 12.91 4.05 4.56
C LYS A 100 12.17 4.66 5.74
N TYR A 101 12.07 5.99 5.75
CA TYR A 101 11.48 6.78 6.83
C TYR A 101 9.95 6.94 6.71
N HIS A 102 9.34 6.51 5.60
CA HIS A 102 7.91 6.73 5.33
C HIS A 102 7.11 5.43 5.14
N GLN A 103 7.69 4.29 5.51
CA GLN A 103 7.07 2.97 5.35
C GLN A 103 5.99 2.70 6.42
N GLY A 104 5.12 1.73 6.17
CA GLY A 104 4.14 1.26 7.15
C GLY A 104 2.82 2.05 7.20
N HIS A 105 2.71 3.15 6.45
CA HIS A 105 1.52 4.04 6.47
C HIS A 105 0.56 3.83 5.29
N GLY A 106 0.65 2.71 4.57
CA GLY A 106 -0.19 2.43 3.39
C GLY A 106 0.10 3.28 2.13
N LEU A 107 1.04 4.24 2.20
CA LEU A 107 1.41 5.16 1.11
C LEU A 107 1.60 4.48 -0.24
N MET A 108 2.42 3.43 -0.27
CA MET A 108 2.72 2.74 -1.52
C MET A 108 1.56 1.86 -1.99
N THR A 109 0.81 1.25 -1.07
CA THR A 109 -0.36 0.43 -1.43
C THR A 109 -1.45 1.28 -2.07
N ALA A 110 -1.73 2.47 -1.53
CA ALA A 110 -2.66 3.41 -2.15
C ALA A 110 -2.17 3.89 -3.54
N SER A 111 -0.86 4.19 -3.65
CA SER A 111 -0.23 4.58 -4.91
C SER A 111 -0.38 3.51 -6.00
N VAL A 112 -0.06 2.25 -5.67
CA VAL A 112 -0.15 1.14 -6.63
C VAL A 112 -1.61 0.88 -6.99
N LYS A 113 -2.54 0.94 -6.03
CA LYS A 113 -3.98 0.79 -6.30
C LYS A 113 -4.48 1.82 -7.31
N ASP A 114 -4.12 3.09 -7.12
CA ASP A 114 -4.51 4.18 -8.02
C ASP A 114 -3.90 4.02 -9.42
N LEU A 115 -2.63 3.60 -9.52
CA LEU A 115 -1.97 3.36 -10.81
C LEU A 115 -2.54 2.14 -11.55
N VAL A 116 -2.92 1.09 -10.83
CA VAL A 116 -3.62 -0.07 -11.38
C VAL A 116 -4.94 0.38 -12.00
N GLN A 117 -5.74 1.16 -11.25
CA GLN A 117 -7.00 1.69 -11.74
C GLN A 117 -6.79 2.56 -12.99
N PHE A 118 -5.79 3.45 -12.97
CA PHE A 118 -5.45 4.28 -14.12
C PHE A 118 -5.05 3.44 -15.35
N ALA A 119 -4.25 2.39 -15.18
CA ALA A 119 -3.83 1.52 -16.28
C ALA A 119 -5.04 0.82 -16.93
N PHE A 120 -5.98 0.30 -16.15
CA PHE A 120 -7.17 -0.35 -16.69
C PHE A 120 -8.18 0.65 -17.28
N GLU A 121 -8.49 1.74 -16.59
CA GLU A 121 -9.57 2.66 -16.99
C GLU A 121 -9.14 3.62 -18.10
N VAL A 122 -7.89 4.08 -18.08
CA VAL A 122 -7.40 5.11 -19.02
C VAL A 122 -6.56 4.50 -20.12
N TRP A 123 -5.64 3.58 -19.79
CA TRP A 123 -4.79 2.93 -20.80
C TRP A 123 -5.45 1.71 -21.42
N ASN A 124 -6.56 1.22 -20.86
CA ASN A 124 -7.30 0.07 -21.35
C ASN A 124 -6.40 -1.17 -21.56
N VAL A 125 -5.43 -1.35 -20.65
CA VAL A 125 -4.58 -2.54 -20.67
C VAL A 125 -5.40 -3.76 -20.25
N ARG A 126 -5.04 -4.92 -20.76
CA ARG A 126 -5.67 -6.19 -20.37
C ARG A 126 -5.08 -6.76 -19.08
N ARG A 127 -3.93 -6.24 -18.67
CA ARG A 127 -3.11 -6.84 -17.63
C ARG A 127 -2.15 -5.81 -17.02
N VAL A 128 -1.94 -5.92 -15.71
CA VAL A 128 -0.92 -5.16 -14.99
C VAL A 128 0.04 -6.12 -14.31
N GLU A 129 1.33 -5.85 -14.42
CA GLU A 129 2.41 -6.68 -13.89
C GLU A 129 3.24 -5.90 -12.86
N ILE A 130 3.69 -6.60 -11.83
CA ILE A 130 4.60 -6.10 -10.81
C ILE A 130 5.67 -7.16 -10.60
N HIS A 131 6.92 -6.78 -10.82
CA HIS A 131 8.08 -7.62 -10.54
C HIS A 131 8.77 -7.17 -9.27
N CYS A 132 8.92 -8.07 -8.31
CA CYS A 132 9.61 -7.80 -7.05
C CYS A 132 10.53 -8.96 -6.65
N GLY A 133 11.65 -8.67 -5.99
CA GLY A 133 12.56 -9.74 -5.54
C GLY A 133 11.84 -10.74 -4.63
N ALA A 134 12.07 -12.04 -4.83
CA ALA A 134 11.40 -13.10 -4.10
C ALA A 134 11.55 -12.97 -2.56
N ASN A 135 12.67 -12.42 -2.11
CA ASN A 135 13.01 -12.18 -0.71
C ASN A 135 12.53 -10.80 -0.19
N ASN A 136 12.01 -9.93 -1.05
CA ASN A 136 11.53 -8.60 -0.67
C ASN A 136 10.07 -8.69 -0.18
N LEU A 137 9.89 -9.19 1.05
CA LEU A 137 8.58 -9.39 1.68
C LEU A 137 7.73 -8.10 1.70
N LYS A 138 8.36 -6.93 1.93
CA LYS A 138 7.66 -5.64 1.96
C LYS A 138 7.08 -5.27 0.60
N SER A 139 7.86 -5.44 -0.47
CA SER A 139 7.37 -5.17 -1.82
C SER A 139 6.30 -6.17 -2.23
N ARG A 140 6.48 -7.46 -1.92
CA ARG A 140 5.55 -8.55 -2.27
C ARG A 140 4.19 -8.44 -1.59
N ALA A 141 4.16 -7.95 -0.36
CA ALA A 141 2.91 -7.76 0.37
C ALA A 141 1.98 -6.73 -0.29
N ILE A 142 2.47 -5.84 -1.16
CA ILE A 142 1.64 -4.85 -1.86
C ILE A 142 0.76 -5.49 -2.94
N PRO A 143 1.29 -6.19 -3.96
CA PRO A 143 0.47 -6.91 -4.93
C PRO A 143 -0.44 -7.95 -4.26
N GLU A 144 0.04 -8.66 -3.23
CA GLU A 144 -0.78 -9.61 -2.46
C GLU A 144 -2.02 -8.94 -1.85
N ARG A 145 -1.86 -7.80 -1.16
CA ARG A 145 -3.00 -7.02 -0.60
C ARG A 145 -3.95 -6.48 -1.67
N LEU A 146 -3.45 -6.25 -2.88
CA LEU A 146 -4.22 -5.74 -4.02
C LEU A 146 -4.81 -6.87 -4.88
N GLY A 147 -4.71 -8.13 -4.45
CA GLY A 147 -5.32 -9.27 -5.13
C GLY A 147 -4.61 -9.71 -6.41
N PHE A 148 -3.33 -9.37 -6.58
CA PHE A 148 -2.53 -9.89 -7.69
C PHE A 148 -2.32 -11.39 -7.53
N ILE A 149 -2.29 -12.09 -8.65
CA ILE A 149 -1.96 -13.50 -8.76
C ILE A 149 -0.45 -13.63 -8.96
N ASN A 150 0.19 -14.49 -8.18
CA ASN A 150 1.60 -14.81 -8.37
C ASN A 150 1.75 -15.87 -9.47
N GLU A 151 2.34 -15.50 -10.59
CA GLU A 151 2.50 -16.39 -11.76
C GLU A 151 3.86 -17.11 -11.81
N GLY A 152 4.75 -16.81 -10.86
CA GLY A 152 5.97 -17.58 -10.68
C GLY A 152 7.23 -16.74 -10.51
N ILE A 153 8.36 -17.44 -10.55
CA ILE A 153 9.70 -16.86 -10.44
C ILE A 153 10.29 -16.85 -11.85
N LEU A 154 10.73 -15.68 -12.31
CA LEU A 154 11.41 -15.58 -13.60
C LEU A 154 12.83 -16.14 -13.49
N PRO A 155 13.19 -17.21 -14.23
CA PRO A 155 14.56 -17.69 -14.27
C PRO A 155 15.41 -16.73 -15.10
N ASN A 156 16.58 -16.34 -14.59
CA ASN A 156 17.61 -15.53 -15.29
C ASN A 156 17.35 -14.02 -15.45
N ASP A 157 16.53 -13.38 -14.61
CA ASP A 157 16.68 -11.92 -14.47
C ASP A 157 18.01 -11.66 -13.73
N PRO A 158 18.99 -10.93 -14.32
CA PRO A 158 20.31 -10.66 -13.71
C PRO A 158 20.23 -9.83 -12.41
N VAL A 159 19.01 -9.55 -11.97
CA VAL A 159 18.68 -8.61 -10.94
C VAL A 159 17.73 -9.27 -9.93
N ILE A 160 18.28 -10.20 -9.14
CA ILE A 160 17.55 -10.95 -8.10
C ILE A 160 16.51 -11.89 -8.73
N PRO A 161 16.26 -13.11 -8.20
CA PRO A 161 15.09 -13.88 -8.62
C PRO A 161 13.82 -13.06 -8.32
N LEU A 162 13.32 -12.34 -9.33
CA LEU A 162 12.09 -11.57 -9.23
C LEU A 162 10.91 -12.56 -9.32
N ARG A 163 9.96 -12.43 -8.40
CA ARG A 163 8.61 -12.96 -8.60
C ARG A 163 7.89 -12.00 -9.54
N GLY A 164 7.39 -12.54 -10.65
CA GLY A 164 6.39 -11.88 -11.45
C GLY A 164 5.03 -12.09 -10.77
N CYS A 165 4.42 -10.99 -10.34
CA CYS A 165 3.02 -10.98 -9.97
C CYS A 165 2.27 -10.30 -11.11
N SER A 166 1.16 -10.87 -11.51
CA SER A 166 0.27 -10.27 -12.47
C SER A 166 -1.08 -10.04 -11.83
N ALA A 167 -1.81 -9.06 -12.34
CA ALA A 167 -3.23 -9.00 -12.10
C ALA A 167 -3.92 -9.00 -13.46
N ASP A 168 -4.60 -10.10 -13.77
CA ASP A 168 -5.64 -10.13 -14.80
C ASP A 168 -6.92 -9.60 -14.16
N ILE A 169 -6.95 -8.30 -13.83
CA ILE A 169 -8.18 -7.67 -13.38
C ILE A 169 -9.02 -7.49 -14.63
N HIS A 170 -10.03 -8.36 -14.81
CA HIS A 170 -10.98 -8.22 -15.90
C HIS A 170 -11.56 -6.78 -15.88
N PRO A 171 -11.77 -6.09 -17.01
CA PRO A 171 -12.40 -4.75 -17.02
C PRO A 171 -13.82 -4.72 -16.41
N ASN A 172 -14.40 -5.91 -16.14
CA ASN A 172 -15.67 -6.11 -15.44
C ASN A 172 -15.51 -6.71 -14.03
N ALA A 173 -14.27 -6.97 -13.58
CA ALA A 173 -13.95 -7.06 -12.16
C ALA A 173 -14.09 -5.65 -11.60
N ARG A 174 -15.36 -5.25 -11.45
CA ARG A 174 -15.74 -4.15 -10.61
C ARG A 174 -15.16 -4.49 -9.23
N TRP A 175 -14.06 -3.85 -8.88
CA TRP A 175 -13.97 -3.33 -7.53
C TRP A 175 -15.33 -2.67 -7.32
N LYS A 176 -16.19 -3.22 -6.45
CA LYS A 176 -17.28 -2.37 -5.95
C LYS A 176 -16.55 -1.09 -5.53
N GLN A 177 -16.97 0.04 -6.08
CA GLN A 177 -16.32 1.33 -5.90
C GLN A 177 -16.07 1.66 -4.41
N ASN A 178 -16.77 0.92 -3.54
CA ASN A 178 -16.45 0.72 -2.15
C ASN A 178 -16.05 -0.75 -1.96
N GLY A 179 -14.85 -1.04 -1.46
CA GLY A 179 -14.69 -2.27 -0.68
C GLY A 179 -15.85 -2.32 0.30
N LEU A 180 -16.51 -3.48 0.46
CA LEU A 180 -17.60 -3.56 1.43
C LEU A 180 -16.99 -3.26 2.79
N THR A 181 -17.32 -2.11 3.35
CA THR A 181 -16.97 -1.82 4.73
C THR A 181 -17.75 -2.80 5.59
N VAL A 182 -17.07 -3.83 6.06
CA VAL A 182 -17.62 -4.84 6.96
C VAL A 182 -17.51 -4.43 8.42
N ALA A 183 -16.70 -3.39 8.69
CA ALA A 183 -16.56 -2.79 10.00
C ALA A 183 -16.04 -1.33 9.89
N GLY A 184 -16.60 -0.45 10.72
CA GLY A 184 -16.36 0.99 10.66
C GLY A 184 -17.10 1.68 9.50
N GLY A 185 -16.58 2.81 9.01
CA GLY A 185 -17.08 3.47 7.79
C GLY A 185 -17.85 4.78 7.97
N ASN A 186 -18.06 5.24 9.20
CA ASN A 186 -18.73 6.52 9.48
C ASN A 186 -17.76 7.53 10.11
N GLU A 187 -16.63 7.76 9.45
CA GLU A 187 -15.53 8.62 9.93
C GLU A 187 -14.75 8.01 11.11
N GLN A 188 -13.58 8.60 11.40
CA GLN A 188 -12.76 8.22 12.55
C GLN A 188 -13.44 8.67 13.83
N GLY A 189 -13.55 7.78 14.83
CA GLY A 189 -14.14 8.15 16.11
C GLY A 189 -14.28 6.98 17.07
N ASN A 190 -14.99 7.23 18.18
CA ASN A 190 -15.22 6.27 19.26
C ASN A 190 -16.67 5.73 19.28
N GLY A 191 -17.52 6.17 18.34
CA GLY A 191 -18.86 5.60 18.15
C GLY A 191 -18.80 4.10 17.85
N ILE A 192 -19.88 3.38 18.14
CA ILE A 192 -19.94 1.93 17.95
C ILE A 192 -19.98 1.51 16.47
N ASN A 193 -20.30 2.47 15.60
CA ASN A 193 -20.25 2.38 14.15
C ASN A 193 -18.98 3.05 13.56
N GLN A 194 -18.00 3.37 14.41
CA GLN A 194 -16.73 4.03 14.07
C GLN A 194 -15.54 3.23 14.60
N LEU A 195 -14.36 3.48 14.03
CA LEU A 195 -13.07 2.93 14.48
C LEU A 195 -12.03 4.05 14.47
N SER A 196 -10.96 3.93 15.25
CA SER A 196 -9.86 4.88 15.30
C SER A 196 -8.53 4.18 15.06
N ASN A 197 -7.94 4.35 13.87
CA ASN A 197 -6.66 3.74 13.50
C ASN A 197 -6.52 2.24 13.93
N PRO A 198 -7.45 1.36 13.51
CA PRO A 198 -7.44 -0.04 13.91
C PRO A 198 -6.17 -0.74 13.39
N SER A 199 -5.59 -1.62 14.19
CA SER A 199 -4.26 -2.21 13.92
C SER A 199 -4.25 -3.74 13.75
N GLY A 200 -5.24 -4.44 14.29
CA GLY A 200 -5.33 -5.90 14.22
C GLY A 200 -6.76 -6.36 13.96
N LEU A 201 -6.88 -7.50 13.30
CA LEU A 201 -8.17 -8.11 12.98
C LEU A 201 -8.11 -9.63 12.98
N HIS A 202 -9.21 -10.25 13.38
CA HIS A 202 -9.43 -11.69 13.27
C HIS A 202 -10.81 -11.96 12.66
N VAL A 203 -10.95 -13.06 11.93
CA VAL A 203 -12.23 -13.51 11.39
C VAL A 203 -12.45 -14.95 11.83
N ASP A 204 -13.56 -15.22 12.49
CA ASP A 204 -13.93 -16.58 12.92
C ASP A 204 -14.61 -17.39 11.81
N ASP A 205 -14.89 -18.67 12.08
CA ASP A 205 -15.54 -19.59 11.14
C ASP A 205 -16.96 -19.15 10.74
N ASP A 206 -17.62 -18.29 11.53
CA ASP A 206 -18.94 -17.72 11.26
C ASP A 206 -18.88 -16.42 10.43
N GLN A 207 -17.69 -16.04 9.95
CA GLN A 207 -17.42 -14.77 9.25
C GLN A 207 -17.69 -13.52 10.13
N THR A 208 -17.58 -13.66 11.46
CA THR A 208 -17.58 -12.52 12.38
C THR A 208 -16.20 -11.88 12.40
N VAL A 209 -16.15 -10.56 12.23
CA VAL A 209 -14.90 -9.79 12.19
C VAL A 209 -14.65 -9.18 13.57
N TYR A 210 -13.50 -9.47 14.18
CA TYR A 210 -13.05 -8.86 15.42
C TYR A 210 -11.93 -7.87 15.10
N ILE A 211 -12.02 -6.66 15.64
CA ILE A 211 -11.07 -5.58 15.33
C ILE A 211 -10.53 -4.98 16.63
N ALA A 212 -9.20 -4.92 16.71
CA ALA A 212 -8.50 -4.14 17.72
C ALA A 212 -8.54 -2.66 17.34
N ASP A 213 -9.08 -1.82 18.24
CA ASP A 213 -9.26 -0.38 18.08
C ASP A 213 -8.42 0.36 19.14
N PRO A 214 -7.08 0.39 19.00
CA PRO A 214 -6.16 0.76 20.08
C PRO A 214 -6.38 2.14 20.68
N PRO A 215 -6.58 3.22 19.89
CA PRO A 215 -6.86 4.55 20.44
C PRO A 215 -8.15 4.61 21.27
N ASN A 216 -9.09 3.68 21.03
CA ASN A 216 -10.33 3.57 21.79
C ASN A 216 -10.28 2.45 22.85
N HIS A 217 -9.12 1.82 23.07
CA HIS A 217 -8.89 0.86 24.15
C HIS A 217 -9.88 -0.33 24.13
N ARG A 218 -10.27 -0.79 22.94
CA ARG A 218 -11.33 -1.78 22.78
C ARG A 218 -11.08 -2.78 21.66
N ILE A 219 -11.76 -3.92 21.75
CA ILE A 219 -11.97 -4.88 20.66
C ILE A 219 -13.46 -4.88 20.33
N VAL A 220 -13.75 -4.70 19.04
CA VAL A 220 -15.11 -4.62 18.53
C VAL A 220 -15.37 -5.80 17.60
N GLU A 221 -16.42 -6.57 17.88
CA GLU A 221 -16.93 -7.59 16.96
C GLU A 221 -17.92 -6.97 15.96
N TRP A 222 -17.90 -7.45 14.73
CA TRP A 222 -18.79 -7.05 13.64
C TRP A 222 -19.28 -8.31 12.94
N LYS A 223 -20.57 -8.60 13.10
CA LYS A 223 -21.23 -9.71 12.40
C LYS A 223 -21.37 -9.36 10.93
N SER A 224 -21.38 -10.38 10.08
CA SER A 224 -21.60 -10.21 8.64
C SER A 224 -22.89 -9.40 8.37
N GLY A 225 -22.76 -8.28 7.66
CA GLY A 225 -23.86 -7.38 7.32
C GLY A 225 -24.26 -6.37 8.42
N ALA A 226 -23.57 -6.33 9.56
CA ALA A 226 -23.86 -5.37 10.62
C ALA A 226 -23.46 -3.93 10.21
N THR A 227 -24.25 -2.94 10.63
CA THR A 227 -23.99 -1.50 10.43
C THR A 227 -23.30 -0.83 11.62
N SER A 228 -23.13 -1.58 12.72
CA SER A 228 -22.44 -1.17 13.93
C SER A 228 -21.81 -2.41 14.58
N GLY A 229 -20.70 -2.21 15.28
CA GLY A 229 -20.05 -3.28 16.02
C GLY A 229 -20.69 -3.52 17.39
N GLN A 230 -20.15 -4.49 18.11
CA GLN A 230 -20.39 -4.69 19.53
C GLN A 230 -19.05 -4.77 20.23
N VAL A 231 -18.89 -4.04 21.33
CA VAL A 231 -17.66 -4.12 22.12
C VAL A 231 -17.67 -5.44 22.87
N VAL A 232 -16.68 -6.29 22.60
CA VAL A 232 -16.54 -7.62 23.21
C VAL A 232 -15.40 -7.69 24.21
N ALA A 233 -14.48 -6.74 24.12
CA ALA A 233 -13.54 -6.44 25.17
C ALA A 233 -13.29 -4.93 25.23
N SER A 234 -13.77 -4.28 26.28
CA SER A 234 -13.31 -2.96 26.71
C SER A 234 -13.61 -2.76 28.19
N GLY A 235 -12.86 -1.85 28.80
CA GLY A 235 -13.41 -0.99 29.84
C GLY A 235 -13.38 0.41 29.28
N ASN A 236 -14.46 1.17 29.40
CA ASN A 236 -14.53 2.58 28.94
C ASN A 236 -13.64 3.54 29.78
N GLU A 237 -12.55 3.04 30.39
CA GLU A 237 -11.54 3.75 31.16
C GLU A 237 -10.18 3.02 31.02
N GLU A 238 -9.08 3.78 30.96
CA GLU A 238 -7.71 3.28 31.01
C GLU A 238 -7.45 2.57 32.35
N GLY A 239 -6.95 1.33 32.35
CA GLY A 239 -6.62 0.64 33.61
C GLY A 239 -6.16 -0.82 33.48
N SER A 240 -5.70 -1.38 34.60
CA SER A 240 -5.08 -2.71 34.73
C SER A 240 -6.03 -3.80 35.30
N GLY A 241 -7.34 -3.55 35.31
CA GLY A 241 -8.34 -4.51 35.77
C GLY A 241 -8.52 -5.70 34.81
N THR A 242 -9.03 -6.83 35.32
CA THR A 242 -9.19 -8.10 34.58
C THR A 242 -10.17 -8.05 33.40
N HIS A 243 -10.88 -6.93 33.22
CA HIS A 243 -11.80 -6.67 32.12
C HIS A 243 -11.45 -5.39 31.33
N GLN A 244 -10.24 -4.85 31.52
CA GLN A 244 -9.75 -3.64 30.85
C GLN A 244 -8.66 -3.99 29.83
N LEU A 245 -8.69 -3.34 28.66
CA LEU A 245 -7.63 -3.45 27.65
C LEU A 245 -6.95 -2.08 27.49
N SER A 246 -5.63 -2.05 27.54
CA SER A 246 -4.87 -0.86 27.16
C SER A 246 -4.30 -1.04 25.76
N ARG A 247 -4.76 -0.20 24.83
CA ARG A 247 -4.28 -0.11 23.44
C ARG A 247 -4.05 -1.50 22.80
N PRO A 248 -5.11 -2.32 22.67
CA PRO A 248 -4.97 -3.62 22.03
C PRO A 248 -4.42 -3.43 20.61
N LEU A 249 -3.30 -4.07 20.31
CA LEU A 249 -2.63 -3.96 19.02
C LEU A 249 -3.09 -5.04 18.05
N ASP A 250 -3.46 -6.20 18.59
CA ASP A 250 -3.90 -7.35 17.82
C ASP A 250 -4.96 -8.14 18.58
N VAL A 251 -5.76 -8.90 17.85
CA VAL A 251 -6.82 -9.76 18.39
C VAL A 251 -6.75 -11.12 17.71
N ILE A 252 -6.88 -12.18 18.50
CA ILE A 252 -7.14 -13.54 18.03
C ILE A 252 -8.33 -14.09 18.80
N VAL A 253 -9.16 -14.86 18.12
CA VAL A 253 -10.32 -15.53 18.71
C VAL A 253 -10.19 -17.02 18.44
N ASP A 254 -10.42 -17.84 19.46
CA ASP A 254 -10.38 -19.29 19.29
C ASP A 254 -11.75 -19.87 18.90
N LYS A 255 -11.83 -21.20 18.78
CA LYS A 255 -13.06 -21.91 18.38
C LYS A 255 -14.16 -21.87 19.45
N GLU A 256 -13.82 -21.57 20.70
CA GLU A 256 -14.76 -21.40 21.81
C GLU A 256 -15.17 -19.92 21.98
N ARG A 257 -14.67 -19.05 21.09
CA ARG A 257 -14.81 -17.59 21.10
C ARG A 257 -14.14 -16.92 22.30
N GLU A 258 -13.10 -17.54 22.86
CA GLU A 258 -12.22 -16.86 23.80
C GLU A 258 -11.33 -15.87 23.04
N ILE A 259 -11.24 -14.64 23.57
CA ILE A 259 -10.51 -13.54 22.95
C ILE A 259 -9.16 -13.40 23.62
N ALA A 260 -8.08 -13.52 22.85
CA ALA A 260 -6.75 -13.10 23.27
C ALA A 260 -6.30 -11.88 22.47
N SER A 261 -5.63 -10.96 23.15
CA SER A 261 -5.20 -9.70 22.55
C SER A 261 -3.83 -9.32 23.08
N SER A 262 -3.00 -8.77 22.19
CA SER A 262 -1.74 -8.17 22.61
C SER A 262 -2.02 -6.75 23.12
N SER A 263 -2.01 -6.58 24.43
CA SER A 263 -2.12 -5.27 25.08
C SER A 263 -0.77 -4.83 25.63
N ALA A 264 -0.45 -3.55 25.48
CA ALA A 264 0.65 -2.96 26.23
C ALA A 264 0.19 -2.84 27.69
N ILE A 265 0.76 -3.65 28.58
CA ILE A 265 0.65 -3.40 30.02
C ILE A 265 1.37 -2.07 30.27
N VAL A 266 0.67 -1.11 30.87
CA VAL A 266 1.26 0.19 31.25
C VAL A 266 2.32 -0.02 32.32
#